data_AF-A0A2E5X6X8-F1
#
_entry.id   AF-A0A2E5X6X8-F1
#
_cell.length_a   1.000
_cell.length_b   1.000
_cell.length_c   1.000
_cell.angle_alpha   90.00
_cell.angle_beta   90.00
_cell.angle_gamma   90.00
#
_symmetry.space_group_name_H-M   'P 1'
#
loop_
_entity.id
_entity.type
_entity.pdbx_description
1 polymer ?
#
loop_
_entity_poly.entity_id
_entity_poly.type
_entity_poly.pdbx_seq_one_letter_code
_entity_poly.pdbx_strand_id
1 'polypeptide(L)'
;MSFLRTFTIALASAAATLLLMGVLAPGENSRAGTALRLDLEQLVERSDLIIEGRVLSALPVLGESGRPETDYLLTVERTLWGEHEGTRILRLPGGLRPDGSGLVLPGMPRLSSGEDLVLLLSEAGRGGLRVPVGLAQGRFTRHTSLDGTRTLERDQGQLSLLDPRTGRTRPADARSVLDYAETMARIEAAANQRRAAPRGPGAVREAGEGR
;
A
#
# COMPACT_ATOMS: atom_id res chain seq x y z
N MET A 1 -43.74 -31.75 48.63
CA MET A 1 -42.75 -32.22 47.64
C MET A 1 -42.97 -31.54 46.28
N SER A 2 -42.71 -30.24 46.17
CA SER A 2 -42.89 -29.48 44.91
C SER A 2 -41.93 -28.30 44.79
N PHE A 3 -40.64 -28.55 45.07
CA PHE A 3 -39.59 -27.53 44.91
C PHE A 3 -38.37 -28.02 44.09
N LEU A 4 -38.36 -29.29 43.68
CA LEU A 4 -37.20 -29.90 43.01
C LEU A 4 -37.31 -29.96 41.47
N ARG A 5 -38.43 -29.53 40.88
CA ARG A 5 -38.65 -29.58 39.41
C ARG A 5 -38.45 -28.24 38.69
N THR A 6 -38.45 -27.12 39.41
CA THR A 6 -38.30 -25.78 38.82
C THR A 6 -36.85 -25.41 38.52
N PHE A 7 -35.88 -26.09 39.16
CA PHE A 7 -34.45 -25.75 39.01
C PHE A 7 -33.82 -26.30 37.72
N THR A 8 -34.36 -27.38 37.16
CA THR A 8 -33.83 -27.99 35.92
C THR A 8 -34.24 -27.26 34.65
N ILE A 9 -35.35 -26.51 34.66
CA ILE A 9 -35.84 -25.76 33.48
C ILE A 9 -35.08 -24.44 33.29
N ALA A 10 -34.63 -23.81 34.38
CA ALA A 10 -33.83 -22.58 34.33
C ALA A 10 -32.39 -22.81 33.80
N LEU A 11 -31.82 -24.00 34.03
CA LEU A 11 -30.46 -24.32 33.59
C LEU A 11 -30.40 -24.68 32.08
N ALA A 12 -31.47 -25.28 31.55
CA ALA A 12 -31.57 -25.62 30.12
C ALA A 12 -31.76 -24.39 29.22
N SER A 13 -32.39 -23.33 29.73
CA SER A 13 -32.64 -22.08 28.99
C SER A 13 -31.42 -21.16 28.95
N ALA A 14 -30.60 -21.13 30.01
CA ALA A 14 -29.33 -20.39 30.01
C ALA A 14 -28.32 -20.98 29.01
N ALA A 15 -28.25 -22.31 28.90
CA ALA A 15 -27.37 -22.99 27.94
C ALA A 15 -27.79 -22.76 26.48
N ALA A 16 -29.10 -22.76 26.19
CA ALA A 16 -29.62 -22.49 24.84
C ALA A 16 -29.38 -21.04 24.39
N THR A 17 -29.39 -20.08 25.32
CA THR A 17 -29.15 -18.66 25.01
C THR A 17 -27.67 -18.39 24.72
N LEU A 18 -26.75 -19.04 25.45
CA LEU A 18 -25.31 -19.00 25.17
C LEU A 18 -24.93 -19.71 23.86
N LEU A 19 -25.64 -20.79 23.51
CA LEU A 19 -25.41 -21.49 22.23
C LEU A 19 -25.90 -20.68 21.02
N LEU A 20 -26.97 -19.89 21.17
CA LEU A 20 -27.51 -19.07 20.09
C LEU A 20 -26.69 -17.77 19.87
N MET A 21 -26.05 -17.23 20.91
CA MET A 21 -25.13 -16.08 20.82
C MET A 21 -23.79 -16.42 20.14
N GLY A 22 -23.37 -17.69 20.14
CA GLY A 22 -22.12 -18.12 19.50
C GLY A 22 -22.15 -18.15 17.96
N VAL A 23 -23.35 -18.11 17.35
CA VAL A 23 -23.53 -18.23 15.89
C VAL A 23 -23.54 -16.87 15.18
N LEU A 24 -23.55 -15.76 15.93
CA LEU A 24 -23.48 -14.40 15.40
C LEU A 24 -22.09 -13.77 15.57
N ALA A 25 -21.01 -14.57 15.54
CA ALA A 25 -19.70 -14.00 15.29
C ALA A 25 -19.72 -13.44 13.85
N PRO A 26 -19.65 -12.10 13.64
CA PRO A 26 -19.46 -11.60 12.28
C PRO A 26 -18.17 -12.23 11.78
N GLY A 27 -18.27 -13.10 10.78
CA GLY A 27 -17.11 -13.55 10.05
C GLY A 27 -16.38 -12.29 9.58
N GLU A 28 -15.18 -12.06 10.09
CA GLU A 28 -14.32 -10.99 9.60
C GLU A 28 -14.08 -11.28 8.12
N ASN A 29 -14.92 -10.69 7.27
CA ASN A 29 -14.72 -10.62 5.84
C ASN A 29 -13.54 -9.67 5.62
N SER A 30 -12.36 -10.10 6.03
CA SER A 30 -11.11 -9.40 5.84
C SER A 30 -10.82 -9.44 4.35
N ARG A 31 -11.32 -8.42 3.63
CA ARG A 31 -10.98 -8.15 2.23
C ARG A 31 -9.53 -7.63 2.20
N ALA A 32 -8.59 -8.49 2.58
CA ALA A 32 -7.18 -8.19 2.57
C ALA A 32 -6.59 -8.51 1.20
N GLY A 33 -5.83 -7.60 0.62
CA GLY A 33 -5.03 -7.87 -0.57
C GLY A 33 -3.81 -8.70 -0.21
N THR A 34 -3.44 -9.67 -1.04
CA THR A 34 -2.22 -10.46 -0.81
C THR A 34 -1.05 -9.85 -1.57
N ALA A 35 0.06 -9.58 -0.87
CA ALA A 35 1.30 -9.09 -1.47
C ALA A 35 2.51 -9.86 -0.95
N LEU A 36 3.60 -9.91 -1.71
CA LEU A 36 4.87 -10.43 -1.20
C LEU A 36 5.41 -9.49 -0.12
N ARG A 37 5.86 -10.03 1.01
CA ARG A 37 6.57 -9.24 2.01
C ARG A 37 7.89 -8.75 1.44
N LEU A 38 8.08 -7.44 1.39
CA LEU A 38 9.32 -6.81 0.92
C LEU A 38 9.99 -6.03 2.07
N ASP A 39 11.30 -6.19 2.19
CA ASP A 39 12.12 -5.27 2.98
C ASP A 39 12.37 -3.96 2.19
N LEU A 40 12.97 -2.97 2.86
CA LEU A 40 13.14 -1.63 2.29
C LEU A 40 14.06 -1.67 1.06
N GLU A 41 15.13 -2.44 1.13
CA GLU A 41 16.13 -2.61 0.08
C GLU A 41 15.49 -3.28 -1.16
N GLN A 42 14.64 -4.28 -0.96
CA GLN A 42 13.86 -4.93 -2.01
C GLN A 42 12.82 -4.00 -2.64
N LEU A 43 12.20 -3.11 -1.86
CA LEU A 43 11.31 -2.08 -2.41
C LEU A 43 12.09 -1.14 -3.33
N VAL A 44 13.27 -0.68 -2.92
CA VAL A 44 14.14 0.20 -3.72
C VAL A 44 14.60 -0.49 -5.00
N GLU A 45 15.04 -1.75 -4.90
CA GLU A 45 15.52 -2.51 -6.05
C GLU A 45 14.44 -2.69 -7.13
N ARG A 46 13.18 -2.88 -6.72
CA ARG A 46 12.04 -3.08 -7.60
C ARG A 46 11.35 -1.80 -8.07
N SER A 47 11.84 -0.63 -7.65
CA SER A 47 11.25 0.67 -8.01
C SER A 47 11.95 1.29 -9.21
N ASP A 48 11.20 1.86 -10.14
CA ASP A 48 11.78 2.62 -11.25
C ASP A 48 11.67 4.13 -11.05
N LEU A 49 10.92 4.54 -10.03
CA LEU A 49 10.83 5.93 -9.60
C LEU A 49 10.69 5.96 -8.07
N ILE A 50 11.56 6.72 -7.41
CA ILE A 50 11.51 6.93 -5.96
C ILE A 50 11.49 8.44 -5.71
N ILE A 51 10.41 8.93 -5.12
CA ILE A 51 10.18 10.36 -4.93
C ILE A 51 9.72 10.67 -3.50
N GLU A 52 10.07 11.85 -3.04
CA GLU A 52 9.51 12.51 -1.87
C GLU A 52 8.79 13.78 -2.33
N GLY A 53 7.58 13.99 -1.84
CA GLY A 53 6.77 15.13 -2.28
C GLY A 53 5.46 15.26 -1.53
N ARG A 54 4.58 16.09 -2.08
CA ARG A 54 3.26 16.41 -1.52
C ARG A 54 2.16 16.21 -2.56
N VAL A 55 1.03 15.68 -2.13
CA VAL A 55 -0.18 15.59 -2.94
C VAL A 55 -0.89 16.94 -2.95
N LEU A 56 -1.05 17.52 -4.14
CA LEU A 56 -1.82 18.75 -4.31
C LEU A 56 -3.32 18.45 -4.46
N SER A 57 -3.67 17.46 -5.28
CA SER A 57 -5.06 17.13 -5.58
C SER A 57 -5.23 15.67 -5.96
N ALA A 58 -6.47 15.18 -5.87
CA ALA A 58 -6.89 13.84 -6.30
C ALA A 58 -8.15 13.97 -7.16
N LEU A 59 -8.10 13.48 -8.39
CA LEU A 59 -9.19 13.57 -9.37
C LEU A 59 -9.58 12.17 -9.85
N PRO A 60 -10.80 11.70 -9.56
CA PRO A 60 -11.31 10.46 -10.14
C PRO A 60 -11.43 10.59 -11.66
N VAL A 61 -10.91 9.61 -12.39
CA VAL A 61 -10.94 9.55 -13.85
C VAL A 61 -11.42 8.18 -14.33
N LEU A 62 -11.85 8.10 -15.59
CA LEU A 62 -12.11 6.84 -16.27
C LEU A 62 -10.89 6.52 -17.13
N GLY A 63 -10.18 5.44 -16.79
CA GLY A 63 -9.06 4.98 -17.58
C GLY A 63 -9.48 4.51 -18.97
N GLU A 64 -8.51 4.36 -19.88
CA GLU A 64 -8.75 3.90 -21.26
C GLU A 64 -9.47 2.54 -21.32
N SER A 65 -9.28 1.72 -20.30
CA SER A 65 -9.93 0.41 -20.16
C SER A 65 -11.39 0.48 -19.64
N GLY A 66 -11.94 1.67 -19.43
CA GLY A 66 -13.24 1.88 -18.79
C GLY A 66 -13.24 1.61 -17.27
N ARG A 67 -12.07 1.43 -16.67
CA ARG A 67 -11.93 1.18 -15.23
C ARG A 67 -11.80 2.50 -14.45
N PRO A 68 -12.36 2.58 -13.23
CA PRO A 68 -12.13 3.74 -12.37
C PRO A 68 -10.65 3.83 -11.99
N GLU A 69 -10.07 5.01 -12.18
CA GLU A 69 -8.70 5.38 -11.84
C GLU A 69 -8.71 6.73 -11.11
N THR A 70 -7.62 7.10 -10.45
CA THR A 70 -7.49 8.40 -9.78
C THR A 70 -6.16 9.03 -10.16
N ASP A 71 -6.23 10.27 -10.67
CA ASP A 71 -5.08 11.12 -10.95
C ASP A 71 -4.73 11.93 -9.70
N TYR A 72 -3.50 11.75 -9.22
CA TYR A 72 -2.94 12.52 -8.12
C TYR A 72 -1.92 13.50 -8.68
N LEU A 73 -2.17 14.80 -8.50
CA LEU A 73 -1.18 15.82 -8.81
C LEU A 73 -0.20 15.93 -7.63
N LEU A 74 1.08 15.74 -7.90
CA LEU A 74 2.15 15.76 -6.90
C LEU A 74 3.13 16.90 -7.19
N THR A 75 3.54 17.63 -6.15
CA THR A 75 4.79 18.39 -6.18
C THR A 75 5.91 17.53 -5.64
N VAL A 76 7.01 17.42 -6.38
CA VAL A 76 8.14 16.57 -6.01
C VAL A 76 9.23 17.46 -5.40
N GLU A 77 9.55 17.22 -4.13
CA GLU A 77 10.60 17.92 -3.41
C GLU A 77 11.97 17.30 -3.69
N ARG A 78 12.02 15.96 -3.78
CA ARG A 78 13.26 15.21 -4.02
C ARG A 78 12.98 13.95 -4.83
N THR A 79 13.83 13.70 -5.84
CA THR A 79 13.86 12.44 -6.57
C THR A 79 15.10 11.66 -6.16
N LEU A 80 14.90 10.46 -5.60
CA LEU A 80 15.96 9.59 -5.08
C LEU A 80 16.41 8.59 -6.16
N TRP A 81 15.49 8.22 -7.04
CA TRP A 81 15.74 7.34 -8.18
C TRP A 81 14.76 7.64 -9.32
N GLY A 82 15.20 7.51 -10.57
CA GLY A 82 14.41 7.80 -11.76
C GLY A 82 14.55 9.25 -12.24
N GLU A 83 13.72 9.62 -13.21
CA GLU A 83 13.71 10.95 -13.81
C GLU A 83 13.08 12.00 -12.86
N HIS A 84 13.77 13.13 -12.70
CA HIS A 84 13.30 14.23 -11.86
C HIS A 84 12.33 15.13 -12.62
N GLU A 85 11.15 15.34 -12.03
CA GLU A 85 10.13 16.27 -12.49
C GLU A 85 9.58 16.99 -11.25
N GLY A 86 9.62 18.32 -11.20
CA GLY A 86 9.15 19.09 -10.03
C GLY A 86 7.65 19.00 -9.79
N THR A 87 6.88 18.61 -10.80
CA THR A 87 5.44 18.31 -10.70
C THR A 87 5.13 17.10 -11.56
N ARG A 88 4.36 16.16 -11.02
CA ARG A 88 4.06 14.90 -11.69
C ARG A 88 2.61 14.49 -11.45
N ILE A 89 1.97 13.90 -12.47
CA ILE A 89 0.67 13.23 -12.31
C ILE A 89 0.94 11.74 -12.06
N LEU A 90 0.46 11.25 -10.92
CA LEU A 90 0.48 9.85 -10.56
C LEU A 90 -0.92 9.27 -10.73
N ARG A 91 -1.08 8.36 -11.70
CA ARG A 91 -2.33 7.66 -11.94
C ARG A 91 -2.33 6.31 -11.24
N LEU A 92 -3.32 6.08 -10.37
CA LEU A 92 -3.51 4.81 -9.67
C LEU A 92 -4.86 4.17 -10.01
N PRO A 93 -4.93 2.83 -10.08
CA PRO A 93 -6.20 2.15 -10.26
C PRO A 93 -7.09 2.28 -9.02
N GLY A 94 -8.39 2.37 -9.26
CA GLY A 94 -9.39 2.56 -8.22
C GLY A 94 -9.79 4.03 -8.05
N GLY A 95 -10.69 4.27 -7.10
CA GLY A 95 -11.28 5.59 -6.88
C GLY A 95 -12.78 5.48 -6.58
N LEU A 96 -13.30 6.51 -5.92
CA LEU A 96 -14.74 6.68 -5.70
C LEU A 96 -15.19 7.85 -6.57
N ARG A 97 -16.28 7.65 -7.30
CA ARG A 97 -16.94 8.69 -8.07
C ARG A 97 -17.90 9.49 -7.19
N PRO A 98 -18.30 10.70 -7.62
CA PRO A 98 -19.28 11.50 -6.89
C PRO A 98 -20.63 10.80 -6.67
N ASP A 99 -21.02 9.88 -7.56
CA ASP A 99 -22.23 9.07 -7.46
C ASP A 99 -22.13 7.91 -6.45
N GLY A 100 -21.00 7.77 -5.76
CA GLY A 100 -20.72 6.69 -4.81
C GLY A 100 -20.30 5.37 -5.46
N SER A 101 -20.35 5.25 -6.79
CA SER A 101 -19.78 4.10 -7.51
C SER A 101 -18.26 4.18 -7.50
N GLY A 102 -17.57 3.05 -7.45
CA GLY A 102 -16.12 3.07 -7.37
C GLY A 102 -15.49 1.71 -7.44
N LEU A 103 -14.17 1.71 -7.46
CA LEU A 103 -13.35 0.52 -7.41
C LEU A 103 -12.34 0.68 -6.27
N VAL A 104 -12.39 -0.23 -5.31
CA VAL A 104 -11.43 -0.32 -4.22
C VAL A 104 -10.60 -1.58 -4.47
N LEU A 105 -9.30 -1.41 -4.68
CA LEU A 105 -8.37 -2.53 -4.81
C LEU A 105 -7.78 -2.79 -3.42
N PRO A 106 -8.04 -3.95 -2.80
CA PRO A 106 -7.45 -4.29 -1.51
C PRO A 106 -5.93 -4.16 -1.55
N GLY A 107 -5.39 -3.42 -0.57
CA GLY A 107 -3.96 -3.16 -0.45
C GLY A 107 -3.42 -2.00 -1.30
N MET A 108 -4.15 -1.53 -2.32
CA MET A 108 -3.75 -0.34 -3.08
C MET A 108 -3.86 0.89 -2.18
N PRO A 109 -2.79 1.66 -1.97
CA PRO A 109 -2.83 2.80 -1.07
C PRO A 109 -3.64 3.96 -1.69
N ARG A 110 -4.39 4.67 -0.85
CA ARG A 110 -5.23 5.80 -1.25
C ARG A 110 -4.63 7.12 -0.79
N LEU A 111 -4.15 7.96 -1.71
CA LEU A 111 -3.46 9.19 -1.35
C LEU A 111 -4.48 10.27 -1.00
N SER A 112 -4.14 11.17 -0.07
CA SER A 112 -5.01 12.29 0.31
C SER A 112 -4.36 13.61 -0.07
N SER A 113 -5.16 14.58 -0.51
CA SER A 113 -4.66 15.93 -0.78
C SER A 113 -4.09 16.56 0.50
N GLY A 114 -2.97 17.26 0.36
CA GLY A 114 -2.21 17.84 1.48
C GLY A 114 -1.24 16.88 2.15
N GLU A 115 -1.19 15.61 1.76
CA GLU A 115 -0.30 14.62 2.36
C GLU A 115 1.14 14.77 1.85
N ASP A 116 2.11 14.77 2.76
CA ASP A 116 3.54 14.61 2.47
C ASP A 116 3.89 13.12 2.46
N LEU A 117 4.66 12.68 1.48
CA LEU A 117 4.89 11.26 1.26
C LEU A 117 6.19 10.94 0.55
N VAL A 118 6.67 9.71 0.79
CA VAL A 118 7.72 9.04 0.03
C VAL A 118 7.07 7.88 -0.71
N LEU A 119 7.27 7.81 -2.03
CA LEU A 119 6.72 6.76 -2.89
C LEU A 119 7.83 6.02 -3.61
N LEU A 120 7.71 4.70 -3.58
CA LEU A 120 8.52 3.74 -4.30
C LEU A 120 7.63 3.12 -5.37
N LEU A 121 7.79 3.57 -6.61
CA LEU A 121 6.87 3.32 -7.72
C LEU A 121 7.49 2.40 -8.76
N SER A 122 6.66 1.54 -9.35
CA SER A 122 7.04 0.72 -10.49
C SER A 122 7.32 1.57 -11.74
N GLU A 123 7.87 0.93 -12.77
CA GLU A 123 7.79 1.42 -14.13
C GLU A 123 6.35 1.79 -14.52
N ALA A 124 6.21 2.71 -15.47
CA ALA A 124 4.93 3.01 -16.08
C ALA A 124 4.42 1.77 -16.83
N GLY A 125 3.32 1.20 -16.33
CA GLY A 125 2.58 0.17 -17.03
C GLY A 125 1.66 0.75 -18.11
N ARG A 126 0.73 -0.10 -18.56
CA ARG A 126 -0.29 0.28 -19.55
C ARG A 126 -1.08 1.52 -19.08
N GLY A 127 -1.31 2.47 -19.98
CA GLY A 127 -2.05 3.70 -19.68
C GLY A 127 -1.33 4.67 -18.73
N GLY A 128 -0.01 4.50 -18.53
CA GLY A 128 0.81 5.37 -17.67
C GLY A 128 0.69 5.07 -16.17
N LEU A 129 0.05 3.97 -15.78
CA LEU A 129 -0.11 3.56 -14.38
C LEU A 129 1.25 3.26 -13.75
N ARG A 130 1.62 3.99 -12.71
CA ARG A 130 2.80 3.73 -11.88
C ARG A 130 2.32 3.35 -10.49
N VAL A 131 2.29 2.06 -10.18
CA VAL A 131 1.76 1.60 -8.89
C VAL A 131 2.86 1.55 -7.84
N PRO A 132 2.54 1.82 -6.56
CA PRO A 132 3.47 1.59 -5.47
C PRO A 132 3.94 0.13 -5.44
N VAL A 133 5.25 -0.06 -5.39
CA VAL A 133 5.90 -1.37 -5.33
C VAL A 133 5.45 -2.09 -4.05
N GLY A 134 4.98 -3.32 -4.20
CA GLY A 134 4.44 -4.08 -3.07
C GLY A 134 3.12 -3.51 -2.51
N LEU A 135 2.37 -2.74 -3.31
CA LEU A 135 1.12 -2.08 -2.91
C LEU A 135 1.39 -1.07 -1.78
N ALA A 136 0.60 -1.06 -0.69
CA ALA A 136 0.79 -0.14 0.44
C ALA A 136 2.21 -0.19 1.06
N GLN A 137 3.00 -1.24 0.82
CA GLN A 137 4.38 -1.31 1.30
C GLN A 137 5.31 -0.25 0.71
N GLY A 138 5.07 0.18 -0.53
CA GLY A 138 5.88 1.18 -1.24
C GLY A 138 5.47 2.63 -0.98
N ARG A 139 4.56 2.87 -0.02
CA ARG A 139 4.15 4.21 0.39
C ARG A 139 4.50 4.47 1.84
N PHE A 140 5.03 5.67 2.07
CA PHE A 140 5.26 6.19 3.41
C PHE A 140 4.67 7.58 3.51
N THR A 141 3.88 7.83 4.55
CA THR A 141 3.40 9.17 4.88
C THR A 141 4.45 9.86 5.74
N ARG A 142 4.87 11.05 5.35
CA ARG A 142 5.82 11.86 6.12
C ARG A 142 5.06 12.76 7.07
N HIS A 143 5.39 12.68 8.36
CA HIS A 143 4.89 13.58 9.37
C HIS A 143 6.00 14.48 9.86
N THR A 144 5.67 15.74 10.14
CA THR A 144 6.56 16.70 10.79
C THR A 144 5.87 17.20 12.04
N SER A 145 6.46 16.92 13.20
CA SER A 145 6.00 17.38 14.49
C SER A 145 6.34 18.87 14.71
N LEU A 146 5.72 19.50 15.71
CA LEU A 146 5.93 20.92 16.02
C LEU A 146 7.38 21.23 16.46
N ASP A 147 8.08 20.25 17.00
CA ASP A 147 9.49 20.32 17.37
C ASP A 147 10.45 20.18 16.17
N GLY A 148 9.90 19.99 14.95
CA GLY A 148 10.66 19.75 13.72
C GLY A 148 11.06 18.29 13.52
N THR A 149 10.74 17.39 14.44
CA THR A 149 11.02 15.96 14.30
C THR A 149 10.22 15.39 13.13
N ARG A 150 10.90 14.68 12.23
CA ARG A 150 10.28 14.04 11.07
C ARG A 150 10.19 12.54 11.28
N THR A 151 9.05 11.95 10.95
CA THR A 151 8.85 10.51 10.96
C THR A 151 8.20 10.07 9.66
N LEU A 152 8.39 8.79 9.33
CA LEU A 152 7.67 8.13 8.25
C LEU A 152 6.70 7.13 8.84
N GLU A 153 5.49 7.11 8.31
CA GLU A 153 4.48 6.14 8.66
C GLU A 153 4.23 5.21 7.48
N ARG A 154 4.17 3.91 7.76
CA ARG A 154 3.74 2.90 6.81
C ARG A 154 2.44 2.26 7.29
N ASP A 155 1.34 2.62 6.64
CA ASP A 155 0.01 2.01 6.83
C ASP A 155 -0.18 0.88 5.81
N GLN A 156 -0.34 -0.35 6.32
CA GLN A 156 -0.47 -1.56 5.51
C GLN A 156 -1.68 -2.39 5.91
N GLY A 157 -2.61 -1.85 6.71
CA GLY A 157 -3.65 -2.62 7.41
C GLY A 157 -4.61 -3.43 6.53
N GLN A 158 -4.60 -3.22 5.22
CA GLN A 158 -5.38 -4.01 4.25
C GLN A 158 -4.57 -5.10 3.53
N LEU A 159 -3.36 -5.42 3.97
CA LEU A 159 -2.50 -6.41 3.33
C LEU A 159 -2.33 -7.69 4.16
N SER A 160 -2.42 -8.83 3.48
CA SER A 160 -1.83 -10.09 3.91
C SER A 160 -0.50 -10.28 3.18
N LEU A 161 0.60 -10.29 3.93
CA LEU A 161 1.95 -10.39 3.39
C LEU A 161 2.39 -11.86 3.35
N LEU A 162 2.70 -12.33 2.14
CA LEU A 162 3.27 -13.65 1.89
C LEU A 162 4.80 -13.58 2.09
N ASP A 163 5.32 -14.37 3.03
CA ASP A 163 6.75 -14.56 3.19
C ASP A 163 7.25 -15.57 2.12
N PRO A 164 8.12 -15.17 1.19
CA PRO A 164 8.54 -16.03 0.09
C PRO A 164 9.43 -17.20 0.54
N ARG A 165 10.06 -17.13 1.71
CA ARG A 165 10.93 -18.20 2.23
C ARG A 165 10.12 -19.29 2.91
N THR A 166 9.07 -18.90 3.63
CA THR A 166 8.26 -19.84 4.41
C THR A 166 6.95 -20.24 3.72
N GLY A 167 6.51 -19.50 2.69
CA GLY A 167 5.23 -19.67 2.03
C GLY A 167 4.02 -19.30 2.90
N ARG A 168 4.24 -18.74 4.09
CA ARG A 168 3.17 -18.40 5.04
C ARG A 168 2.74 -16.95 4.85
N THR A 169 1.44 -16.73 4.92
CA THR A 169 0.86 -15.38 4.97
C THR A 169 0.78 -14.89 6.41
N ARG A 170 1.02 -13.60 6.62
CA ARG A 170 0.75 -12.90 7.88
C ARG A 170 0.03 -11.59 7.58
N PRO A 171 -0.93 -11.16 8.39
CA PRO A 171 -1.45 -9.80 8.28
C PRO A 171 -0.28 -8.83 8.43
N ALA A 172 -0.26 -7.78 7.60
CA ALA A 172 0.70 -6.70 7.76
C ALA A 172 0.45 -5.98 9.10
N ASP A 173 1.51 -5.42 9.68
CA ASP A 173 1.33 -4.48 10.79
C ASP A 173 0.49 -3.31 10.27
N ALA A 174 -0.64 -3.04 10.92
CA ALA A 174 -1.61 -2.10 10.40
C ALA A 174 -1.00 -0.70 10.21
N ARG A 175 -0.13 -0.29 11.13
CA ARG A 175 0.56 1.00 11.09
C ARG A 175 1.91 0.88 11.80
N SER A 176 2.99 1.27 11.13
CA SER A 176 4.33 1.32 11.72
C SER A 176 4.91 2.72 11.54
N VAL A 177 5.59 3.23 12.58
CA VAL A 177 6.28 4.52 12.56
C VAL A 177 7.78 4.25 12.51
N LEU A 178 8.46 4.94 11.59
CA LEU A 178 9.87 4.79 11.29
C LEU A 178 10.55 6.16 11.44
N ASP A 179 11.81 6.15 11.87
CA ASP A 179 12.63 7.36 11.86
C ASP A 179 12.86 7.83 10.43
N TYR A 180 12.65 9.12 10.18
CA TYR A 180 12.81 9.69 8.84
C TYR A 180 14.26 9.64 8.37
N ALA A 181 15.21 10.08 9.19
CA ALA A 181 16.60 10.21 8.78
C ALA A 181 17.21 8.84 8.50
N GLU A 182 16.97 7.87 9.38
CA GLU A 182 17.43 6.49 9.21
C GLU A 182 16.82 5.86 7.95
N THR A 183 15.51 5.98 7.75
CA THR A 183 14.83 5.35 6.61
C THR A 183 15.27 5.97 5.29
N MET A 184 15.37 7.31 5.22
CA MET A 184 15.84 7.99 4.01
C MET A 184 17.30 7.65 3.71
N ALA A 185 18.17 7.59 4.73
CA ALA A 185 19.57 7.18 4.55
C ALA A 185 19.67 5.75 3.99
N ARG A 186 18.82 4.83 4.45
CA ARG A 186 18.76 3.47 3.90
C ARG A 186 18.27 3.43 2.45
N ILE A 187 17.24 4.20 2.11
CA ILE A 187 16.74 4.31 0.73
C ILE A 187 17.84 4.86 -0.19
N GLU A 188 18.51 5.93 0.23
CA GLU A 188 19.60 6.55 -0.53
C GLU A 188 20.80 5.60 -0.68
N ALA A 189 21.18 4.90 0.38
CA ALA A 189 22.25 3.90 0.33
C ALA A 189 21.92 2.78 -0.66
N ALA A 190 20.71 2.22 -0.61
CA ALA A 190 20.27 1.18 -1.53
C ALA A 190 20.22 1.69 -2.99
N ALA A 191 19.71 2.90 -3.21
CA ALA A 191 19.71 3.54 -4.52
C ALA A 191 21.15 3.74 -5.05
N ASN A 192 22.08 4.22 -4.22
CA ASN A 192 23.47 4.40 -4.60
C ASN A 192 24.15 3.06 -4.96
N GLN A 193 23.91 2.00 -4.18
CA GLN A 193 24.41 0.66 -4.47
C GLN A 193 23.90 0.16 -5.84
N ARG A 194 22.62 0.37 -6.14
CA ARG A 194 22.04 0.03 -7.45
C ARG A 194 22.66 0.82 -8.61
N ARG A 195 23.04 2.10 -8.41
CA ARG A 195 23.78 2.87 -9.45
C ARG A 195 25.21 2.34 -9.66
N ALA A 196 25.85 1.86 -8.59
CA ALA A 196 27.21 1.34 -8.63
C ALA A 196 27.30 -0.09 -9.16
N ALA A 197 26.19 -0.85 -9.14
CA ALA A 197 26.14 -2.19 -9.72
C ALA A 197 26.45 -2.12 -11.23
N PRO A 198 27.35 -2.97 -11.74
CA PRO A 198 27.67 -3.00 -13.16
C PRO A 198 26.40 -3.28 -13.96
N ARG A 199 26.08 -2.43 -14.93
CA ARG A 199 24.98 -2.67 -15.87
C ARG A 199 25.23 -4.03 -16.51
N GLY A 200 24.38 -5.02 -16.20
CA GLY A 200 24.48 -6.34 -16.80
C GLY A 200 24.44 -6.25 -18.34
N PRO A 201 25.07 -7.18 -19.06
CA PRO A 201 25.05 -7.22 -20.51
C PRO A 201 23.63 -7.57 -20.99
N GLY A 202 22.78 -6.54 -21.19
CA GLY A 202 21.41 -6.72 -21.65
C GLY A 202 20.79 -5.53 -22.38
N ALA A 203 21.45 -4.36 -22.41
CA ALA A 203 20.90 -3.14 -23.01
C ALA A 203 21.23 -2.97 -24.51
N VAL A 204 21.45 -4.08 -25.25
CA VAL A 204 21.59 -4.04 -26.71
C VAL A 204 20.79 -5.19 -27.32
N ARG A 205 19.49 -4.96 -27.52
CA ARG A 205 18.64 -5.70 -28.46
C ARG A 205 17.26 -5.05 -28.51
N GLU A 206 17.15 -4.00 -29.32
CA GLU A 206 15.94 -3.58 -30.06
C GLU A 206 16.26 -2.29 -30.82
N ALA A 207 17.23 -2.39 -31.73
CA ALA A 207 17.45 -1.40 -32.77
C ALA A 207 17.84 -2.16 -34.04
N GLY A 208 16.83 -2.51 -34.83
CA GLY A 208 17.04 -3.05 -36.17
C GLY A 208 16.16 -4.24 -36.51
N GLU A 209 14.89 -4.00 -36.82
CA GLU A 209 14.21 -4.77 -37.85
C GLU A 209 13.15 -3.86 -38.50
N GLY A 210 13.50 -3.36 -39.68
CA GLY A 210 12.70 -2.43 -40.47
C GLY A 210 13.28 -2.39 -41.88
N ARG A 211 13.09 -3.49 -42.60
CA ARG A 211 13.21 -3.57 -44.05
C ARG A 211 11.88 -4.04 -44.61
#